data_AF-A0A936KAA7-F1
#
_entry.id   AF-A0A936KAA7-F1
#
_cell.length_a   1.000
_cell.length_b   1.000
_cell.length_c   1.000
_cell.angle_alpha   90.00
_cell.angle_beta   90.00
_cell.angle_gamma   90.00
#
_symmetry.space_group_name_H-M   'P 1'
#
loop_
_entity.id
_entity.type
_entity.pdbx_description
1 polymer ?
#
loop_
_entity_poly.entity_id
_entity_poly.type
_entity_poly.pdbx_seq_one_letter_code
_entity_poly.pdbx_strand_id
1 'polypeptide(L)'
;MSLIGIRFARALQSGRKDNATCLTRERVLVSLLNKRAVAAQMGADDMEAMLRAQIRWSLPMIDWGNVHSGTEDHADPPKGELVD
;
A
#
# COMPACT_ATOMS: atom_id res chain seq x y z
N MET A 1 -15.02 22.19 -19.10
CA MET A 1 -13.58 21.85 -19.00
C MET A 1 -12.78 23.10 -19.31
N SER A 2 -12.01 23.64 -18.36
CA SER A 2 -11.27 24.90 -18.55
C SER A 2 -9.97 24.67 -19.32
N LEU A 3 -9.63 25.63 -20.21
CA LEU A 3 -8.39 25.65 -20.99
C LEU A 3 -7.14 25.49 -20.09
N ILE A 4 -7.19 26.02 -18.86
CA ILE A 4 -6.09 25.92 -17.89
C ILE A 4 -5.85 24.47 -17.45
N GLY A 5 -6.93 23.70 -17.26
CA GLY A 5 -6.85 22.30 -16.83
C GLY A 5 -6.23 21.41 -17.90
N ILE A 6 -6.52 21.69 -19.17
CA ILE A 6 -5.94 20.97 -20.31
C ILE A 6 -4.43 21.26 -20.42
N ARG A 7 -4.02 22.53 -20.27
CA ARG A 7 -2.60 22.92 -20.32
C ARG A 7 -1.82 22.34 -19.14
N PHE A 8 -2.41 22.35 -17.95
CA PHE A 8 -1.83 21.75 -16.76
C PHE A 8 -1.66 20.23 -16.90
N ALA A 9 -2.72 19.52 -17.34
CA ALA A 9 -2.65 18.09 -17.58
C ALA A 9 -1.58 17.73 -18.63
N ARG A 10 -1.47 18.52 -19.70
CA ARG A 10 -0.46 18.34 -20.75
C ARG A 10 0.96 18.60 -20.24
N ALA A 11 1.18 19.64 -19.43
CA ALA A 11 2.47 19.92 -18.80
C ALA A 11 2.88 18.79 -17.85
N LEU A 12 1.93 18.31 -17.04
CA LEU A 12 2.14 17.19 -16.12
C LEU A 12 2.48 15.89 -16.86
N GLN A 13 1.76 15.60 -17.95
CA GLN A 13 2.01 14.42 -18.78
C GLN A 13 3.35 14.53 -19.52
N SER A 14 3.73 15.72 -19.98
CA SER A 14 5.03 15.97 -20.60
C SER A 14 6.17 15.75 -19.62
N GLY A 15 6.08 16.27 -18.38
CA GLY A 15 7.11 16.04 -17.35
C GLY A 15 7.23 14.59 -16.90
N ARG A 16 6.17 13.78 -17.08
CA ARG A 16 6.22 12.32 -16.85
C ARG A 16 6.79 11.53 -18.04
N LYS A 17 6.77 12.10 -19.25
CA LYS A 17 7.27 11.45 -20.47
C LYS A 17 8.80 11.39 -20.51
N ASP A 18 9.48 12.37 -19.92
CA ASP A 18 10.95 12.39 -19.85
C ASP A 18 11.52 11.45 -18.79
N ASN A 19 10.68 10.92 -17.89
CA ASN A 19 11.05 9.95 -16.86
C ASN A 19 10.76 8.50 -17.31
N ALA A 20 11.10 8.20 -18.56
CA ALA A 20 10.88 6.90 -19.20
C ALA A 20 11.92 5.83 -18.80
N THR A 21 12.75 6.06 -17.78
CA THR A 21 13.38 4.92 -17.10
C THR A 21 12.26 4.25 -16.33
N CYS A 22 11.77 3.11 -16.87
CA CYS A 22 10.77 2.27 -16.24
C CYS A 22 10.98 2.28 -14.71
N LEU A 23 10.16 3.06 -14.01
CA LEU A 23 10.28 3.24 -12.58
C LEU A 23 9.79 1.93 -11.99
N THR A 24 10.74 1.02 -11.81
CA THR A 24 10.44 -0.26 -11.18
C THR A 24 9.90 0.04 -9.79
N ARG A 25 9.01 -0.83 -9.32
CA ARG A 25 8.36 -0.67 -8.03
C ARG A 25 9.37 -0.51 -6.90
N GLU A 26 10.49 -1.21 -7.00
CA GLU A 26 11.63 -1.15 -6.09
C GLU A 26 12.27 0.24 -6.09
N ARG A 27 12.50 0.85 -7.27
CA ARG A 27 13.07 2.20 -7.37
C ARG A 27 12.15 3.26 -6.77
N VAL A 28 10.85 3.14 -6.99
CA VAL A 28 9.86 4.03 -6.37
C VAL A 28 9.89 3.88 -4.85
N LEU A 29 9.93 2.64 -4.34
CA LEU A 29 9.99 2.37 -2.91
C LEU A 29 11.26 2.91 -2.27
N VAL A 30 12.43 2.71 -2.90
CA VAL A 30 13.71 3.27 -2.44
C VAL A 30 13.64 4.80 -2.37
N SER A 31 13.07 5.45 -3.38
CA SER A 31 12.90 6.91 -3.39
C SER A 31 12.01 7.38 -2.22
N LEU A 32 10.90 6.70 -1.97
CA LEU A 32 9.98 7.03 -0.87
C LEU A 32 10.64 6.81 0.51
N LEU A 33 11.37 5.72 0.68
CA LEU A 33 12.08 5.42 1.93
C LEU A 33 13.16 6.45 2.23
N ASN A 34 13.94 6.86 1.22
CA ASN A 34 14.95 7.90 1.37
C ASN A 34 14.33 9.25 1.76
N LYS A 35 13.22 9.63 1.12
CA LYS A 35 12.48 10.86 1.48
C LYS A 35 11.97 10.81 2.92
N ARG A 36 11.48 9.65 3.37
CA ARG A 36 11.01 9.47 4.75
C ARG A 36 12.15 9.60 5.75
N ALA A 37 13.32 9.04 5.45
CA ALA A 37 14.51 9.16 6.31
C ALA A 37 14.94 10.63 6.48
N VAL A 38 14.90 11.41 5.41
CA VAL A 38 15.19 12.86 5.45
C VAL A 38 14.12 13.60 6.28
N ALA A 39 12.83 13.31 6.06
CA ALA A 39 11.74 13.93 6.83
C ALA A 39 11.87 13.66 8.34
N ALA A 40 12.17 12.40 8.71
CA ALA A 40 12.42 12.01 10.09
C ALA A 40 13.64 12.73 10.69
N GLN A 41 14.73 12.84 9.92
CA GLN A 41 15.94 13.55 10.36
C GLN A 41 15.69 15.05 10.58
N MET A 42 14.78 15.65 9.82
CA MET A 42 14.40 17.06 9.93
C MET A 42 13.27 17.32 10.94
N GLY A 43 12.70 16.27 11.57
CA GLY A 43 11.54 16.41 12.46
C GLY A 43 10.26 16.87 11.73
N ALA A 44 10.15 16.60 10.43
CA ALA A 44 9.01 16.99 9.61
C ALA A 44 7.88 15.94 9.73
N ASP A 45 7.25 15.85 10.91
CA ASP A 45 6.35 14.76 11.29
C ASP A 45 5.17 14.57 10.32
N ASP A 46 4.54 15.67 9.88
CA ASP A 46 3.42 15.60 8.91
C ASP A 46 3.86 15.01 7.57
N MET A 47 5.06 15.38 7.11
CA MET A 47 5.63 14.86 5.87
C MET A 47 6.03 13.40 6.03
N GLU A 48 6.57 13.03 7.19
CA GLU A 48 6.88 11.63 7.49
C GLU A 48 5.61 10.77 7.53
N ALA A 49 4.54 11.24 8.17
CA ALA A 49 3.25 10.55 8.25
C ALA A 49 2.64 10.34 6.86
N MET A 50 2.65 11.37 6.02
CA MET A 50 2.19 11.29 4.63
C MET A 50 3.00 10.26 3.82
N LEU A 51 4.34 10.30 3.91
CA LEU A 51 5.22 9.36 3.21
C LEU A 51 5.02 7.92 3.69
N ARG A 52 4.80 7.72 4.99
CA ARG A 52 4.48 6.42 5.58
C ARG A 52 3.17 5.85 5.04
N ALA A 53 2.13 6.68 4.91
CA ALA A 53 0.87 6.27 4.31
C ALA A 53 1.03 5.89 2.83
N GLN A 54 1.79 6.68 2.06
CA GLN A 54 2.07 6.39 0.66
C GLN A 54 2.86 5.08 0.47
N ILE A 55 3.86 4.84 1.32
CA ILE A 55 4.60 3.57 1.34
C ILE A 55 3.63 2.43 1.65
N ARG A 56 2.77 2.59 2.66
CA ARG A 56 1.79 1.57 3.04
C ARG A 56 0.86 1.19 1.89
N TRP A 57 0.37 2.15 1.14
CA TRP A 57 -0.49 1.90 -0.03
C TRP A 57 0.25 1.22 -1.19
N SER A 58 1.57 1.42 -1.30
CA SER A 58 2.37 0.83 -2.38
C SER A 58 2.77 -0.62 -2.13
N LEU A 59 2.67 -1.11 -0.89
CA LEU A 59 3.08 -2.45 -0.47
C LEU A 59 1.89 -3.40 -0.37
N PRO A 60 1.96 -4.63 -0.94
CA PRO A 60 0.98 -5.68 -0.63
C PRO A 60 1.23 -6.12 0.81
N MET A 61 0.61 -5.42 1.76
CA MET A 61 0.62 -5.84 3.15
C MET A 61 -0.34 -7.01 3.29
N ILE A 62 0.18 -8.14 3.72
CA ILE A 62 -0.64 -9.26 4.19
C ILE A 62 -1.24 -8.80 5.51
N ASP A 63 -2.56 -8.61 5.54
CA ASP A 63 -3.28 -8.34 6.78
C ASP A 63 -3.45 -9.65 7.55
N TRP A 64 -2.54 -9.89 8.49
CA TRP A 64 -2.58 -11.06 9.37
C TRP A 64 -3.78 -11.06 10.33
N GLY A 65 -4.52 -9.94 10.45
CA GLY A 65 -5.68 -9.81 11.33
C GLY A 65 -6.92 -10.59 10.90
N ASN A 66 -7.00 -11.01 9.63
CA ASN A 66 -8.18 -11.69 9.07
C ASN A 66 -8.00 -13.22 8.91
N VAL A 67 -6.86 -13.78 9.33
CA VAL A 67 -6.53 -15.21 9.09
C VAL A 67 -7.13 -16.15 10.16
N HIS A 68 -7.70 -15.62 11.25
CA HIS A 68 -8.14 -16.42 12.40
C HIS A 68 -9.67 -16.53 12.58
N SER A 69 -10.50 -15.99 11.68
CA SER A 69 -11.97 -15.99 11.86
C SER A 69 -12.73 -17.02 11.01
N GLY A 70 -12.13 -18.18 10.71
CA GLY A 70 -12.72 -19.13 9.75
C GLY A 70 -12.46 -20.61 10.00
N THR A 71 -12.27 -21.03 11.25
CA THR A 71 -12.17 -22.48 11.56
C THR A 71 -12.73 -22.78 12.95
N GLU A 72 -13.92 -22.26 13.24
CA GLU A 72 -14.80 -22.97 14.17
C GLU A 72 -15.57 -24.02 13.35
N ASP A 73 -14.84 -25.06 12.94
CA ASP A 73 -15.45 -26.34 12.59
C ASP A 73 -16.10 -26.86 13.87
N HIS A 74 -17.40 -26.62 14.00
CA HIS A 74 -18.25 -27.29 14.97
C HIS A 74 -18.31 -28.78 14.60
N ALA A 75 -17.27 -29.51 14.99
CA ALA A 75 -17.22 -30.96 14.88
C ALA A 75 -18.25 -31.54 15.85
N ASP A 76 -19.42 -31.88 15.31
CA ASP A 76 -20.44 -32.69 15.95
C ASP A 76 -19.80 -34.05 16.33
N PRO A 77 -19.78 -34.48 17.60
CA PRO A 77 -19.19 -35.77 17.94
C PRO A 77 -20.05 -36.91 17.39
N PRO A 78 -19.46 -38.00 16.87
CA PRO A 78 -20.23 -39.12 16.36
C PRO A 78 -21.01 -39.76 17.51
N LYS A 79 -22.35 -39.74 17.41
CA LYS A 79 -23.22 -40.51 18.30
C LYS A 79 -22.95 -42.00 18.05
N GLY A 80 -22.18 -42.61 18.95
CA GLY A 80 -21.97 -44.06 18.96
C GLY A 80 -23.31 -44.77 19.12
N GLU A 81 -23.55 -45.72 18.22
CA GLU A 81 -24.48 -46.82 18.43
C GLU A 81 -24.17 -47.49 19.77
N LEU A 82 -25.18 -47.62 20.62
CA LEU A 82 -25.21 -48.67 21.63
C LEU A 82 -26.53 -49.41 21.43
N VAL A 83 -26.41 -50.53 20.72
CA VAL A 83 -27.42 -51.59 20.63
C VAL A 83 -27.22 -52.46 21.87
N ASP A 84 -28.28 -52.65 22.64
CA ASP A 84 -28.62 -53.89 23.37
C ASP A 84 -30.14 -53.94 23.58
#